data_AF-A0A8T7CMY0-F1
#
_entry.id   AF-A0A8T7CMY0-F1
#
_cell.length_a   1.000
_cell.length_b   1.000
_cell.length_c   1.000
_cell.angle_alpha   90.00
_cell.angle_beta   90.00
_cell.angle_gamma   90.00
#
_symmetry.space_group_name_H-M   'P 1'
#
loop_
_entity.id
_entity.type
_entity.pdbx_description
1 polymer ?
#
loop_
_entity_poly.entity_id
_entity_poly.type
_entity_poly.pdbx_seq_one_letter_code
_entity_poly.pdbx_strand_id
1 'polypeptide(L)'
;MTAVLWSSCTGPAPSCDGLDLFGQVGCYADLAVSRHDVEACSGAVHDGVRNQCYAVAAGRLDQLDACDRIEPLSPEHIELRDVCISDIALLRRNAALCGRLDTRTLQDTCLFRIYQITGETALCADIADNGLRNLCDDTQVIIK
;
A
#
# COMPACT_ATOMS: atom_id res chain seq x y z
N MET A 1 -41.87 -1.17 6.85
CA MET A 1 -40.46 -0.75 6.69
C MET A 1 -39.65 -1.44 7.78
N THR A 2 -39.21 -2.66 7.52
CA THR A 2 -38.42 -3.45 8.48
C THR A 2 -36.94 -3.14 8.26
N ALA A 3 -36.35 -2.45 9.25
CA ALA A 3 -34.92 -2.23 9.32
C ALA A 3 -34.21 -3.58 9.51
N VAL A 4 -33.38 -3.96 8.55
CA VAL A 4 -32.48 -5.12 8.68
C VAL A 4 -31.32 -4.65 9.55
N LEU A 5 -31.39 -4.97 10.84
CA LEU A 5 -30.26 -4.88 11.77
C LEU A 5 -29.16 -5.83 11.28
N TRP A 6 -28.01 -5.30 10.89
CA TRP A 6 -26.79 -6.08 10.66
C TRP A 6 -26.28 -6.56 12.02
N SER A 7 -26.96 -7.56 12.57
CA SER A 7 -26.55 -8.28 13.76
C SER A 7 -25.28 -9.08 13.44
N SER A 8 -24.17 -8.58 13.95
CA SER A 8 -23.08 -9.35 14.56
C SER A 8 -22.70 -10.65 13.86
N CYS A 9 -21.65 -10.59 13.03
CA CYS A 9 -20.88 -11.77 12.62
C CYS A 9 -20.17 -12.39 13.85
N THR A 10 -20.89 -13.14 14.69
CA THR A 10 -20.35 -13.89 15.84
C THR A 10 -19.97 -15.32 15.47
N GLY A 11 -19.56 -15.57 14.23
CA GLY A 11 -18.94 -16.84 13.86
C GLY A 11 -17.50 -16.91 14.39
N PRO A 12 -16.95 -18.11 14.65
CA PRO A 12 -15.51 -18.25 14.85
C PRO A 12 -14.80 -17.64 13.63
N ALA A 13 -13.74 -16.86 13.88
CA ALA A 13 -12.97 -16.25 12.80
C ALA A 13 -12.58 -17.34 11.78
N PRO A 14 -12.67 -17.08 10.46
CA PRO A 14 -12.21 -18.05 9.48
C PRO A 14 -10.74 -18.37 9.78
N SER A 15 -10.41 -19.66 9.97
CA SER A 15 -9.03 -20.09 10.12
C SER A 15 -8.38 -20.04 8.74
N CYS A 16 -7.39 -19.17 8.59
CA CYS A 16 -6.62 -19.04 7.36
C CYS A 16 -5.52 -20.12 7.25
N ASP A 17 -5.23 -20.86 8.33
CA ASP A 17 -4.04 -21.70 8.47
C ASP A 17 -4.02 -22.95 7.56
N GLY A 18 -5.16 -23.31 6.97
CA GLY A 18 -5.27 -24.41 6.02
C GLY A 18 -4.93 -24.06 4.56
N LEU A 19 -4.57 -22.81 4.29
CA LEU A 19 -4.26 -22.31 2.94
C LEU A 19 -2.75 -22.30 2.68
N ASP A 20 -2.37 -22.28 1.39
CA ASP A 20 -0.99 -21.97 1.02
C ASP A 20 -0.61 -20.52 1.40
N LEU A 21 0.67 -20.17 1.28
CA LEU A 21 1.16 -18.86 1.73
C LEU A 21 0.42 -17.68 1.05
N PHE A 22 0.10 -17.79 -0.23
CA PHE A 22 -0.61 -16.73 -0.95
C PHE A 22 -2.08 -16.66 -0.55
N GLY A 23 -2.73 -17.82 -0.37
CA GLY A 23 -4.09 -17.92 0.14
C GLY A 23 -4.22 -17.33 1.55
N GLN A 24 -3.22 -17.55 2.40
CA GLN A 24 -3.17 -16.93 3.73
C GLN A 24 -3.12 -15.41 3.66
N VAL A 25 -2.29 -14.83 2.78
CA VAL A 25 -2.19 -13.36 2.60
C VAL A 25 -3.55 -12.78 2.26
N GLY A 26 -4.23 -13.34 1.26
CA GLY A 26 -5.57 -12.90 0.87
C GLY A 26 -6.59 -13.03 2.00
N CYS A 27 -6.61 -14.19 2.67
CA CYS A 27 -7.53 -14.47 3.76
C CYS A 27 -7.40 -13.47 4.93
N TYR A 28 -6.18 -13.24 5.42
CA TYR A 28 -5.94 -12.29 6.50
C TYR A 28 -6.23 -10.84 6.06
N ALA A 29 -5.89 -10.46 4.82
CA ALA A 29 -6.17 -9.12 4.32
C ALA A 29 -7.67 -8.85 4.15
N ASP A 30 -8.43 -9.81 3.63
CA ASP A 30 -9.89 -9.72 3.53
C ASP A 30 -10.53 -9.65 4.92
N LEU A 31 -9.99 -10.42 5.88
CA LEU A 31 -10.42 -10.36 7.27
C LEU A 31 -10.17 -8.95 7.87
N ALA A 32 -8.97 -8.41 7.69
CA ALA A 32 -8.61 -7.07 8.13
C ALA A 32 -9.54 -6.01 7.53
N VAL A 33 -9.78 -6.07 6.22
CA VAL A 33 -10.66 -5.13 5.51
C VAL A 33 -12.10 -5.25 5.99
N SER A 34 -12.62 -6.47 6.11
CA SER A 34 -14.00 -6.72 6.57
C SER A 34 -14.27 -6.19 7.98
N ARG A 35 -13.23 -6.13 8.81
CA ARG A 35 -13.28 -5.64 10.19
C ARG A 35 -12.86 -4.17 10.32
N HIS A 36 -12.35 -3.57 9.25
CA HIS A 36 -11.63 -2.29 9.30
C HIS A 36 -10.53 -2.27 10.37
N ASP A 37 -9.84 -3.41 10.55
CA ASP A 37 -8.85 -3.63 11.60
C ASP A 37 -7.65 -4.41 11.08
N VAL A 38 -6.55 -3.70 10.86
CA VAL A 38 -5.28 -4.25 10.36
C VAL A 38 -4.61 -5.18 11.35
N GLU A 39 -4.96 -5.14 12.63
CA GLU A 39 -4.41 -6.07 13.63
C GLU A 39 -4.83 -7.52 13.35
N ALA A 40 -5.84 -7.77 12.51
CA ALA A 40 -6.15 -9.11 12.02
C ALA A 40 -4.95 -9.77 11.29
N CYS A 41 -4.07 -8.99 10.65
CA CYS A 41 -2.86 -9.49 10.02
C CYS A 41 -1.86 -10.07 11.02
N SER A 42 -1.87 -9.61 12.29
CA SER A 42 -0.96 -10.10 13.33
C SER A 42 -1.16 -11.58 13.67
N GLY A 43 -2.32 -12.15 13.31
CA GLY A 43 -2.62 -13.58 13.47
C GLY A 43 -1.81 -14.49 12.54
N ALA A 44 -1.22 -13.96 11.47
CA ALA A 44 -0.44 -14.76 10.53
C ALA A 44 0.90 -15.20 11.14
N VAL A 45 1.11 -16.53 11.17
CA VAL A 45 2.31 -17.17 11.73
C VAL A 45 3.58 -16.83 10.93
N HIS A 46 3.48 -16.79 9.60
CA HIS A 46 4.63 -16.53 8.73
C HIS A 46 4.80 -15.02 8.48
N ASP A 47 6.00 -14.49 8.74
CA ASP A 47 6.31 -13.05 8.62
C ASP A 47 6.00 -12.49 7.23
N GLY A 48 6.38 -13.23 6.18
CA GLY A 48 6.05 -12.84 4.80
C GLY A 48 4.55 -12.73 4.53
N VAL A 49 3.73 -13.58 5.16
CA VAL A 49 2.27 -13.54 5.03
C VAL A 49 1.72 -12.31 5.79
N ARG A 50 2.20 -12.12 7.02
CA ARG A 50 1.82 -10.99 7.88
C ARG A 50 2.14 -9.65 7.24
N ASN A 51 3.36 -9.48 6.74
CA ASN A 51 3.81 -8.24 6.11
C ASN A 51 3.06 -7.94 4.81
N GLN A 52 2.81 -8.94 3.97
CA GLN A 52 2.00 -8.76 2.76
C GLN A 52 0.53 -8.46 3.10
N CYS A 53 -0.02 -9.07 4.15
CA CYS A 53 -1.35 -8.74 4.64
C CYS A 53 -1.45 -7.26 5.03
N TYR A 54 -0.49 -6.75 5.82
CA TYR A 54 -0.46 -5.33 6.18
C TYR A 54 -0.42 -4.44 4.93
N ALA A 55 0.41 -4.76 3.93
CA ALA A 55 0.50 -3.98 2.70
C ALA A 55 -0.83 -3.93 1.93
N VAL A 56 -1.48 -5.09 1.73
CA VAL A 56 -2.76 -5.19 1.02
C VAL A 56 -3.88 -4.48 1.79
N ALA A 57 -3.96 -4.69 3.10
CA ALA A 57 -4.97 -4.07 3.95
C ALA A 57 -4.80 -2.55 4.00
N ALA A 58 -3.56 -2.05 4.11
CA ALA A 58 -3.24 -0.63 4.12
C ALA A 58 -3.76 0.08 2.87
N GLY A 59 -3.50 -0.48 1.68
CA GLY A 59 -3.99 0.10 0.42
C GLY A 59 -5.51 0.07 0.28
N ARG A 60 -6.18 -0.99 0.77
CA ARG A 60 -7.65 -1.14 0.68
C ARG A 60 -8.40 -0.30 1.70
N LEU A 61 -7.80 -0.06 2.86
CA LEU A 61 -8.38 0.73 3.95
C LEU A 61 -7.92 2.19 3.94
N ASP A 62 -6.98 2.55 3.05
CA ASP A 62 -6.27 3.82 3.05
C ASP A 62 -5.65 4.12 4.44
N GLN A 63 -4.95 3.14 5.01
CA GLN A 63 -4.35 3.19 6.35
C GLN A 63 -2.82 3.16 6.29
N LEU A 64 -2.21 4.34 6.28
CA LEU A 64 -0.77 4.52 6.13
C LEU A 64 0.06 3.90 7.27
N ASP A 65 -0.50 3.90 8.48
CA ASP A 65 0.09 3.32 9.69
C ASP A 65 0.21 1.80 9.62
N ALA A 66 -0.59 1.12 8.80
CA ALA A 66 -0.40 -0.31 8.54
C ALA A 66 0.88 -0.60 7.75
N CYS A 67 1.31 0.28 6.84
CA CYS A 67 2.62 0.13 6.19
C CYS A 67 3.77 0.21 7.20
N ASP A 68 3.63 1.01 8.26
CA ASP A 68 4.64 1.14 9.31
C ASP A 68 4.72 -0.10 10.23
N ARG A 69 3.78 -1.05 10.12
CA ARG A 69 3.85 -2.36 10.79
C ARG A 69 4.76 -3.36 10.06
N ILE A 70 5.20 -3.06 8.84
CA ILE A 70 6.15 -3.88 8.09
C ILE A 70 7.55 -3.53 8.57
N GLU A 71 8.14 -4.40 9.38
CA GLU A 71 9.48 -4.16 9.95
C GLU A 71 10.57 -4.30 8.87
N PRO A 72 11.46 -3.31 8.70
CA PRO A 72 12.50 -3.31 7.65
C PRO A 72 13.71 -4.20 8.01
N LEU A 73 13.44 -5.49 8.29
CA LEU A 73 14.45 -6.46 8.73
C LEU A 73 15.31 -7.01 7.58
N SER A 74 14.86 -6.88 6.34
CA SER A 74 15.57 -7.33 5.14
C SER A 74 15.31 -6.37 3.96
N PRO A 75 16.13 -6.42 2.89
CA PRO A 75 15.87 -5.65 1.67
C PRO A 75 14.47 -5.86 1.10
N GLU A 76 13.96 -7.09 1.14
CA GLU A 76 12.60 -7.42 0.67
C GLU A 76 11.51 -6.78 1.53
N HIS A 77 11.73 -6.68 2.85
CA HIS A 77 10.79 -5.98 3.74
C HIS A 77 10.83 -4.46 3.55
N ILE A 78 12.01 -3.88 3.31
CA ILE A 78 12.15 -2.46 2.98
C ILE A 78 11.39 -2.16 1.69
N GLU A 79 11.62 -2.95 0.64
CA GLU A 79 10.95 -2.77 -0.66
C GLU A 79 9.43 -2.94 -0.53
N LEU A 80 8.96 -3.97 0.20
CA LEU A 80 7.53 -4.18 0.43
C LEU A 80 6.88 -3.00 1.19
N ARG A 81 7.56 -2.48 2.22
CA ARG A 81 7.10 -1.31 2.97
C ARG A 81 7.05 -0.08 2.07
N ASP A 82 8.06 0.13 1.25
CA ASP A 82 8.13 1.27 0.33
C ASP A 82 7.02 1.21 -0.72
N VAL A 83 6.76 0.02 -1.29
CA VAL A 83 5.64 -0.20 -2.20
C VAL A 83 4.31 0.12 -1.53
N CYS A 84 4.10 -0.34 -0.29
CA CYS A 84 2.91 -0.03 0.50
C CYS A 84 2.69 1.49 0.66
N ILE A 85 3.73 2.23 1.07
CA ILE A 85 3.65 3.68 1.26
C ILE A 85 3.41 4.39 -0.09
N SER A 86 4.08 3.94 -1.15
CA SER A 86 3.93 4.47 -2.51
C SER A 86 2.50 4.32 -3.03
N ASP A 87 1.87 3.16 -2.83
CA ASP A 87 0.49 2.92 -3.24
C ASP A 87 -0.48 3.88 -2.53
N ILE A 88 -0.28 4.14 -1.23
CA ILE A 88 -1.06 5.13 -0.48
C ILE A 88 -0.75 6.57 -0.94
N ALA A 89 0.50 6.87 -1.25
CA ALA A 89 0.90 8.16 -1.82
C ALA A 89 0.15 8.45 -3.12
N LEU A 90 0.03 7.45 -3.99
CA LEU A 90 -0.71 7.54 -5.25
C LEU A 90 -2.21 7.64 -5.03
N LEU A 91 -2.78 6.81 -4.15
CA LEU A 91 -4.19 6.85 -3.80
C LEU A 91 -4.61 8.25 -3.28
N ARG A 92 -3.78 8.85 -2.42
CA ARG A 92 -4.01 10.17 -1.84
C ARG A 92 -3.51 11.33 -2.70
N ARG A 93 -2.78 11.06 -3.78
CA ARG A 93 -2.04 12.04 -4.59
C ARG A 93 -1.15 12.95 -3.72
N ASN A 94 -0.49 12.37 -2.72
CA ASN A 94 0.31 13.10 -1.75
C ASN A 94 1.80 12.79 -1.92
N ALA A 95 2.50 13.67 -2.66
CA ALA A 95 3.92 13.50 -2.96
C ALA A 95 4.84 13.52 -1.73
N ALA A 96 4.40 14.16 -0.63
CA ALA A 96 5.19 14.16 0.60
C ALA A 96 5.40 12.76 1.17
N LEU A 97 4.50 11.81 0.87
CA LEU A 97 4.64 10.41 1.25
C LEU A 97 5.74 9.69 0.46
N CYS A 98 6.01 10.07 -0.80
CA CYS A 98 7.16 9.55 -1.55
C CYS A 98 8.50 9.89 -0.87
N GLY A 99 8.54 10.98 -0.09
CA GLY A 99 9.69 11.37 0.72
C GLY A 99 10.03 10.37 1.85
N ARG A 100 9.11 9.48 2.21
CA ARG A 100 9.28 8.48 3.28
C ARG A 100 9.86 7.15 2.80
N LEU A 101 10.02 6.98 1.49
CA LEU A 101 10.52 5.74 0.90
C LEU A 101 12.04 5.65 1.11
N ASP A 102 12.52 4.49 1.50
CA ASP A 102 13.95 4.24 1.71
C ASP A 102 14.68 3.95 0.38
N THR A 103 13.96 3.38 -0.58
CA THR A 103 14.48 3.01 -1.91
C THR A 103 14.38 4.18 -2.87
N ARG A 104 15.55 4.74 -3.26
CA ARG A 104 15.60 5.93 -4.13
C ARG A 104 14.88 5.76 -5.46
N THR A 105 15.01 4.60 -6.12
CA THR A 105 14.31 4.32 -7.38
C THR A 105 12.79 4.33 -7.23
N LEU A 106 12.27 3.83 -6.10
CA LEU A 106 10.84 3.87 -5.80
C LEU A 106 10.37 5.29 -5.45
N GLN A 107 11.18 6.08 -4.75
CA GLN A 107 10.91 7.50 -4.50
C GLN A 107 10.73 8.29 -5.80
N ASP A 108 11.68 8.16 -6.73
CA ASP A 108 11.63 8.83 -8.02
C ASP A 108 10.41 8.36 -8.85
N THR A 109 10.13 7.05 -8.85
CA THR A 109 8.96 6.48 -9.54
C THR A 109 7.64 6.94 -8.93
N CYS A 110 7.56 7.04 -7.60
CA CYS A 110 6.38 7.52 -6.87
C CYS A 110 6.08 8.98 -7.23
N LEU A 111 7.10 9.86 -7.16
CA LEU A 111 6.98 11.27 -7.55
C LEU A 111 6.54 11.41 -9.00
N PHE A 112 7.18 10.67 -9.91
CA PHE A 112 6.85 10.70 -11.33
C PHE A 112 5.40 10.26 -11.60
N ARG A 113 4.92 9.19 -10.96
CA ARG A 113 3.54 8.73 -11.12
C ARG A 113 2.53 9.74 -10.57
N ILE A 114 2.82 10.39 -9.44
CA ILE A 114 1.96 11.47 -8.93
C ILE A 114 1.95 12.64 -9.90
N TYR A 115 3.10 13.02 -10.46
CA TYR A 115 3.18 14.01 -11.54
C TYR A 115 2.28 13.62 -12.73
N GLN A 116 2.34 12.37 -13.21
CA GLN A 116 1.48 11.91 -14.31
C GLN A 116 -0.02 12.02 -13.99
N ILE A 117 -0.41 11.84 -12.73
CA ILE A 117 -1.81 11.89 -12.29
C ILE A 117 -2.29 13.34 -12.07
N THR A 118 -1.42 14.22 -11.60
CA THR A 118 -1.78 15.57 -11.11
C THR A 118 -1.39 16.70 -12.06
N GLY A 119 -0.35 16.50 -12.88
CA GLY A 119 0.28 17.53 -13.70
C GLY A 119 1.17 18.50 -12.91
N GLU A 120 1.48 18.22 -11.63
CA GLU A 120 2.29 19.10 -10.79
C GLU A 120 3.78 19.04 -11.18
N THR A 121 4.20 19.89 -12.13
CA THR A 121 5.55 19.92 -12.68
C THR A 121 6.65 20.18 -11.64
N ALA A 122 6.31 20.81 -10.51
CA ALA A 122 7.24 21.04 -9.41
C ALA A 122 7.83 19.73 -8.84
N LEU A 123 7.07 18.63 -8.89
CA LEU A 123 7.53 17.32 -8.40
C LEU A 123 8.73 16.77 -9.17
N CYS A 124 8.91 17.17 -10.42
CA CYS A 124 10.00 16.70 -11.26
C CYS A 124 11.36 17.23 -10.82
N ALA A 125 11.40 18.38 -10.13
CA ALA A 125 12.64 18.90 -9.56
C ALA A 125 13.23 17.96 -8.48
N ASP A 126 12.37 17.19 -7.82
CA ASP A 126 12.75 16.30 -6.71
C ASP A 126 13.13 14.88 -7.16
N ILE A 127 12.82 14.50 -8.41
CA ILE A 127 13.23 13.24 -9.03
C ILE A 127 14.74 13.27 -9.28
N ALA A 128 15.53 12.28 -8.83
CA ALA A 128 16.98 12.25 -9.03
C ALA A 128 17.37 11.58 -10.36
N ASP A 129 16.66 10.53 -10.76
CA ASP A 129 16.87 9.86 -12.03
C ASP A 129 16.63 10.82 -13.20
N ASN A 130 17.68 11.12 -13.95
CA ASN A 130 17.60 12.07 -15.07
C ASN A 130 16.69 11.55 -16.20
N GLY A 131 16.58 10.23 -16.37
CA GLY A 131 15.70 9.64 -17.38
C GLY A 131 14.24 9.95 -17.07
N LEU A 132 13.80 9.66 -15.85
CA LEU A 132 12.45 9.99 -15.36
C LEU A 132 12.22 11.50 -15.32
N ARG A 133 13.20 12.29 -14.89
CA ARG A 133 13.08 13.75 -14.85
C ARG A 133 12.84 14.33 -16.25
N ASN A 134 13.58 13.87 -17.27
CA ASN A 134 13.42 14.36 -18.64
C ASN A 134 12.04 14.02 -19.23
N LEU A 135 11.42 12.91 -18.82
CA LEU A 135 10.06 12.54 -19.26
C LEU A 135 8.98 13.52 -18.77
N CYS A 136 9.29 14.35 -17.77
CA CYS A 136 8.40 15.42 -17.35
C CYS A 136 8.27 16.53 -18.40
N ASP A 137 9.33 16.82 -19.16
CA ASP A 137 9.32 17.90 -20.15
C ASP A 137 8.66 17.45 -21.48
N ASP A 138 8.77 16.14 -21.79
CA ASP A 138 8.21 15.54 -23.01
C ASP A 138 6.72 15.22 -22.92
N THR A 139 6.14 15.26 -21.71
CA THR A 139 4.73 14.99 -21.51
C THR A 139 3.91 16.25 -21.78
N GLN A 140 3.57 16.49 -23.04
CA GLN A 140 2.32 17.18 -23.36
C GLN A 140 1.17 16.32 -22.83
N VAL A 141 0.80 16.57 -21.57
CA VAL A 141 -0.41 16.18 -20.84
C VAL A 141 -1.35 15.32 -21.69
N ILE A 142 -1.12 14.01 -21.74
CA ILE A 142 -2.11 13.06 -22.26
C ILE A 142 -3.11 12.83 -21.13
N ILE A 143 -3.97 13.82 -20.90
CA ILE A 143 -5.25 13.59 -20.25
C ILE A 143 -6.28 13.55 -21.38
N LYS A 144 -6.69 12.33 -21.75
CA LYS A 144 -7.91 12.06 -22.51
C LYS A 144 -8.84 11.25 -21.63
#